data_AF-A0AAV7W7Y5-F1
#
_entry.id   AF-A0AAV7W7Y5-F1
#
_cell.length_a   1.000
_cell.length_b   1.000
_cell.length_c   1.000
_cell.angle_alpha   90.00
_cell.angle_beta   90.00
_cell.angle_gamma   90.00
#
_symmetry.space_group_name_H-M   'P 1'
#
loop_
_entity.id
_entity.type
_entity.pdbx_description
1 polymer ?
#
loop_
_entity_poly.entity_id
_entity_poly.type
_entity_poly.pdbx_seq_one_letter_code
_entity_poly.pdbx_strand_id
1 'polypeptide(L)'
;MKQVHPDTGISSKAMGIMNSFINDIFEHITGEASCLAHYNQRHTITSREIQTAEHLLLPTELAKHAVSEGTKAVTKYISAK
;
A
#
# COMPACT_ATOMS: atom_id res chain seq x y z
N MET A 1 11.54 -5.77 -9.17
CA MET A 1 11.82 -6.69 -10.30
C MET A 1 13.09 -7.50 -10.11
N LYS A 2 14.29 -6.92 -10.07
CA LYS A 2 15.53 -7.72 -9.92
C LYS A 2 15.61 -8.58 -8.65
N GLN A 3 14.92 -8.20 -7.57
CA GLN A 3 14.83 -9.01 -6.35
C GLN A 3 14.09 -10.34 -6.55
N VAL A 4 13.11 -10.39 -7.47
CA VAL A 4 12.31 -11.60 -7.77
C VAL A 4 12.73 -12.27 -9.09
N HIS A 5 13.20 -11.49 -10.07
CA HIS A 5 13.68 -11.95 -11.37
C HIS A 5 14.96 -11.18 -11.76
N PRO A 6 16.15 -11.67 -11.36
CA PRO A 6 17.43 -10.97 -11.59
C PRO A 6 17.76 -10.75 -13.07
N ASP A 7 17.44 -11.74 -13.91
CA ASP A 7 17.82 -11.76 -15.33
C ASP A 7 16.77 -11.14 -16.26
N THR A 8 15.65 -10.67 -15.71
CA THR A 8 14.55 -10.09 -16.50
C THR A 8 14.58 -8.56 -16.43
N GLY A 9 14.56 -7.92 -17.61
CA GLY A 9 14.41 -6.48 -17.76
C GLY A 9 12.96 -6.02 -17.85
N ILE A 10 12.71 -4.73 -17.64
CA ILE A 10 11.41 -4.08 -17.84
C ILE A 10 11.57 -2.95 -18.86
N SER A 11 10.66 -2.85 -19.83
CA SER A 11 10.69 -1.77 -20.82
C SER A 11 10.28 -0.43 -20.20
N SER A 12 10.69 0.69 -20.80
CA SER A 12 10.30 2.04 -20.34
C SER A 12 8.78 2.24 -20.36
N LYS A 13 8.10 1.72 -21.39
CA LYS A 13 6.63 1.75 -21.47
C LYS A 13 5.98 0.96 -20.33
N ALA A 14 6.46 -0.26 -20.06
CA ALA A 14 5.95 -1.06 -18.95
C ALA A 14 6.21 -0.40 -17.60
N MET A 15 7.35 0.26 -17.42
CA MET A 15 7.63 1.05 -16.22
C MET A 15 6.63 2.20 -16.03
N GLY A 16 6.28 2.92 -17.11
CA GLY A 16 5.27 3.99 -17.06
C GLY A 16 3.87 3.48 -16.66
N ILE A 17 3.48 2.31 -17.17
CA ILE A 17 2.23 1.64 -16.78
C ILE A 17 2.26 1.30 -15.28
N MET A 18 3.36 0.70 -14.80
CA MET A 18 3.51 0.34 -13.38
C MET A 18 3.47 1.57 -12.46
N ASN A 19 4.10 2.68 -12.85
CA ASN A 19 4.06 3.92 -12.07
C ASN A 19 2.64 4.48 -11.97
N SER A 20 1.91 4.48 -13.08
CA SER A 20 0.51 4.94 -13.11
C SER A 20 -0.38 4.05 -12.25
N PHE A 21 -0.19 2.73 -12.32
CA PHE A 21 -0.90 1.76 -11.50
C PHE A 21 -0.67 1.97 -10.00
N ILE A 22 0.58 2.25 -9.59
CA ILE A 22 0.90 2.53 -8.18
C ILE A 22 0.22 3.81 -7.71
N ASN A 23 0.22 4.87 -8.54
CA ASN A 23 -0.43 6.13 -8.18
C ASN A 23 -1.94 5.98 -8.04
N ASP A 24 -2.59 5.26 -8.95
CA ASP A 24 -4.04 5.00 -8.90
C ASP A 24 -4.45 4.24 -7.62
N ILE A 25 -3.70 3.20 -7.26
CA ILE A 25 -3.94 2.48 -6.00
C ILE A 25 -3.67 3.36 -4.78
N PHE A 26 -2.60 4.15 -4.82
CA PHE A 26 -2.26 5.05 -3.72
C PHE A 26 -3.36 6.08 -3.47
N GLU A 27 -3.88 6.72 -4.52
CA GLU A 27 -4.98 7.68 -4.42
C GLU A 27 -6.25 7.03 -3.85
N HIS A 28 -6.57 5.80 -4.28
CA HIS A 28 -7.70 5.04 -3.72
C HIS A 28 -7.53 4.74 -2.23
N ILE A 29 -6.37 4.19 -1.81
CA ILE A 29 -6.12 3.82 -0.41
C ILE A 29 -6.11 5.07 0.48
N THR A 30 -5.45 6.14 0.05
CA THR A 30 -5.35 7.38 0.84
C THR A 30 -6.69 8.11 0.92
N GLY A 31 -7.48 8.10 -0.16
CA GLY A 31 -8.84 8.62 -0.16
C GLY A 31 -9.73 7.90 0.85
N GLU A 32 -9.75 6.57 0.83
CA GLU A 32 -10.55 5.78 1.76
C GLU A 32 -10.05 5.91 3.21
N ALA A 33 -8.73 5.93 3.43
CA ALA A 33 -8.15 6.16 4.76
C ALA A 33 -8.48 7.55 5.32
N SER A 34 -8.56 8.56 4.46
CA SER A 34 -9.00 9.91 4.84
C SER A 34 -10.47 9.91 5.25
N CYS A 35 -11.35 9.25 4.48
CA CYS A 35 -12.74 9.04 4.83
C CYS A 35 -12.86 8.35 6.20
N LEU A 36 -12.12 7.26 6.43
CA LEU A 36 -12.12 6.52 7.69
C LEU A 36 -11.65 7.38 8.87
N ALA A 37 -10.61 8.19 8.71
CA ALA A 37 -10.17 9.12 9.76
C ALA A 37 -11.27 10.14 10.09
N HIS A 38 -11.90 10.70 9.07
CA HIS A 38 -13.00 11.65 9.22
C HIS A 38 -14.23 11.03 9.91
N TYR A 39 -14.64 9.82 9.52
CA TYR A 39 -15.72 9.08 10.16
C TYR A 39 -15.46 8.84 11.66
N ASN A 40 -14.20 8.60 12.02
CA ASN A 40 -13.79 8.41 13.42
C ASN A 40 -13.46 9.72 14.15
N GLN A 41 -13.77 10.89 13.56
CA GLN A 41 -13.47 12.23 14.12
C GLN A 41 -11.99 12.42 14.47
N ARG A 42 -11.10 11.86 13.64
CA ARG A 42 -9.64 12.00 13.80
C ARG A 42 -9.08 12.92 12.74
N HIS A 43 -8.14 13.77 13.15
CA HIS A 43 -7.37 14.62 12.23
C HIS A 43 -6.08 13.94 11.73
N THR A 44 -5.72 12.79 12.28
CA THR A 44 -4.51 12.04 11.94
C THR A 44 -4.89 10.69 11.36
N ILE A 45 -4.39 10.41 10.15
CA ILE A 45 -4.44 9.07 9.54
C ILE A 45 -3.32 8.24 10.17
N THR A 46 -3.67 7.12 10.79
CA THR A 46 -2.72 6.17 11.36
C THR A 46 -2.59 4.93 10.48
N SER A 47 -1.66 4.03 10.81
CA SER A 47 -1.55 2.73 10.14
C SER A 47 -2.85 1.91 10.19
N ARG A 48 -3.72 2.15 11.18
CA ARG A 48 -5.01 1.47 11.31
C ARG A 48 -5.99 1.85 10.20
N GLU A 49 -6.09 3.14 9.87
CA GLU A 49 -6.95 3.60 8.77
C GLU A 49 -6.44 3.08 7.42
N ILE A 50 -5.12 3.07 7.21
CA ILE A 50 -4.50 2.47 6.02
C ILE A 50 -4.82 0.97 5.92
N GLN A 51 -4.60 0.21 7.00
CA GLN A 51 -4.87 -1.24 7.04
C GLN A 51 -6.35 -1.56 6.78
N THR A 52 -7.26 -0.72 7.28
CA THR A 52 -8.69 -0.88 7.08
C THR A 52 -9.07 -0.55 5.63
N ALA A 53 -8.53 0.53 5.06
CA ALA A 53 -8.71 0.88 3.65
C ALA A 53 -8.22 -0.23 2.71
N GLU A 54 -7.06 -0.85 3.00
CA GLU A 54 -6.56 -2.01 2.26
C GLU A 54 -7.55 -3.19 2.26
N HIS A 55 -8.19 -3.47 3.40
CA HIS A 55 -9.20 -4.53 3.51
C HIS A 55 -10.50 -4.21 2.75
N LEU A 56 -10.87 -2.94 2.64
CA LEU A 56 -12.07 -2.52 1.91
C LEU A 56 -11.86 -2.54 0.39
N LEU A 57 -10.65 -2.17 -0.06
CA LEU A 57 -10.35 -1.97 -1.48
C LEU A 57 -9.80 -3.23 -2.16
N LEU A 58 -9.10 -4.10 -1.41
CA LEU A 58 -8.43 -5.28 -1.98
C LEU A 58 -9.26 -6.56 -1.76
N PRO A 59 -9.26 -7.48 -2.74
CA PRO A 59 -9.74 -8.84 -2.53
C PRO A 59 -9.05 -9.53 -1.35
N THR A 60 -9.76 -10.43 -0.67
CA THR A 60 -9.35 -11.02 0.61
C THR A 60 -7.91 -11.56 0.65
N GLU A 61 -7.47 -12.33 -0.35
CA GLU A 61 -6.10 -12.87 -0.34
C GLU A 61 -5.06 -11.76 -0.51
N LEU A 62 -5.30 -10.79 -1.40
CA LEU A 62 -4.41 -9.64 -1.58
C LEU A 62 -4.35 -8.76 -0.33
N ALA A 63 -5.49 -8.54 0.34
CA ALA A 63 -5.56 -7.79 1.59
C ALA A 63 -4.70 -8.46 2.69
N LYS A 64 -4.77 -9.79 2.85
CA LYS A 64 -3.93 -10.52 3.82
C LYS A 64 -2.43 -10.30 3.57
N HIS A 65 -2.00 -10.39 2.32
CA HIS A 65 -0.61 -10.17 1.94
C HIS A 65 -0.18 -8.71 2.17
N ALA A 66 -0.99 -7.74 1.72
CA ALA A 66 -0.72 -6.31 1.89
C ALA A 66 -0.55 -5.94 3.37
N VAL A 67 -1.49 -6.34 4.22
CA VAL A 67 -1.44 -6.09 5.67
C VAL A 67 -0.21 -6.72 6.33
N SER A 68 0.12 -7.95 5.95
CA SER A 68 1.33 -8.64 6.46
C SER A 68 2.59 -7.88 6.09
N GLU A 69 2.75 -7.48 4.82
CA GLU A 69 3.93 -6.74 4.37
C GLU A 69 3.98 -5.33 4.97
N GLY A 70 2.86 -4.63 5.08
CA GLY A 70 2.77 -3.32 5.74
C GLY A 70 3.19 -3.39 7.21
N THR A 71 2.72 -4.38 7.95
CA THR A 71 3.10 -4.59 9.36
C THR A 71 4.60 -4.84 9.50
N LYS A 72 5.16 -5.73 8.67
CA LYS A 72 6.61 -6.01 8.65
C LYS A 72 7.42 -4.74 8.36
N ALA A 73 6.98 -3.92 7.40
CA ALA A 73 7.65 -2.68 7.05
C ALA A 73 7.67 -1.69 8.22
N VAL A 74 6.55 -1.52 8.92
CA VAL A 74 6.46 -0.67 10.12
C VAL A 74 7.39 -1.17 11.22
N THR A 75 7.37 -2.48 11.51
CA THR A 75 8.28 -3.06 12.51
C THR A 75 9.75 -2.82 12.15
N LYS A 76 10.13 -3.08 10.89
CA LYS A 76 11.50 -2.86 10.42
C LYS A 76 11.91 -1.39 10.55
N TYR A 77 11.02 -0.46 10.20
CA TYR A 77 11.28 0.97 10.34
C TYR A 77 11.52 1.37 11.79
N ILE A 78 10.68 0.87 12.72
CA ILE A 78 10.84 1.13 14.16
C ILE A 78 12.16 0.55 14.68
N SER A 79 12.56 -0.65 14.25
CA SER A 79 13.82 -1.29 14.69
C SER A 79 15.08 -0.70 14.07
N ALA A 80 14.96 -0.01 12.93
CA ALA A 80 16.08 0.66 12.27
C ALA A 80 16.36 2.07 12.80
N LYS A 81 15.48 2.56 13.69
CA LYS A 81 15.62 3.83 14.40
C LYS A 81 16.33 3.62 15.73
#